data_AF-F0X0Z8-F1
#
_entry.id   AF-F0X0Z8-F1
#
_cell.length_a   1.000
_cell.length_b   1.000
_cell.length_c   1.000
_cell.angle_alpha   90.00
_cell.angle_beta   90.00
_cell.angle_gamma   90.00
#
_symmetry.space_group_name_H-M   'P 1'
#
loop_
_entity.id
_entity.type
_entity.pdbx_description
1 polymer ?
#
loop_
_entity_poly.entity_id
_entity_poly.type
_entity_poly.pdbx_seq_one_letter_code
_entity_poly.pdbx_strand_id
1 'polypeptide(L)'
;MANSVPVVRAQGRRAKRNSTDVLMSVLTQNEKEVGREVQKSTLMHFHRGFLHLNYDAIIRMAQDPASGIILTHQIMEACAQGKQTENVQVRKDTGENSPIDVIGGVVCSDLKGPINLKDRPGYGT
;
A
#
# COMPACT_ATOMS: atom_id res chain seq x y z
N MET A 1 -40.22 -47.85 54.92
CA MET A 1 -39.88 -46.45 54.59
C MET A 1 -39.89 -46.33 53.07
N ALA A 2 -40.84 -45.58 52.50
CA ALA A 2 -40.99 -45.46 51.05
C ALA A 2 -40.15 -44.26 50.54
N ASN A 3 -39.23 -44.52 49.62
CA ASN A 3 -38.42 -43.48 48.98
C ASN A 3 -39.17 -42.96 47.75
N SER A 4 -39.69 -41.73 47.84
CA SER A 4 -40.34 -41.04 46.72
C SER A 4 -39.34 -40.11 46.04
N VAL A 5 -38.92 -40.45 44.81
CA VAL A 5 -38.04 -39.60 43.99
C VAL A 5 -38.90 -38.60 43.19
N PRO A 6 -38.65 -37.28 43.24
CA PRO A 6 -39.40 -36.32 42.46
C PRO A 6 -38.93 -36.35 41.00
N VAL A 7 -39.86 -36.60 40.07
CA VAL A 7 -39.59 -36.55 38.63
C VAL A 7 -40.04 -35.17 38.12
N VAL A 8 -39.07 -34.33 37.73
CA VAL A 8 -39.35 -33.03 37.11
C VAL A 8 -39.44 -33.22 35.59
N ARG A 9 -40.64 -33.05 35.01
CA ARG A 9 -40.81 -32.98 33.55
C ARG A 9 -40.47 -31.58 33.05
N ALA A 10 -39.28 -31.42 32.47
CA ALA A 10 -38.96 -30.23 31.70
C ALA A 10 -39.67 -30.27 30.35
N GLN A 11 -40.73 -29.47 30.17
CA GLN A 11 -41.38 -29.29 28.88
C GLN A 11 -40.60 -28.27 28.05
N GLY A 12 -39.54 -28.72 27.40
CA GLY A 12 -38.78 -27.91 26.46
C GLY A 12 -39.56 -27.67 25.18
N ARG A 13 -40.21 -26.51 25.04
CA ARG A 13 -40.69 -26.03 23.74
C ARG A 13 -39.47 -25.74 22.85
N ARG A 14 -39.10 -26.68 21.97
CA ARG A 14 -38.12 -26.42 20.90
C ARG A 14 -38.79 -25.53 19.85
N ALA A 15 -38.46 -24.25 19.85
CA ALA A 15 -38.73 -23.39 18.71
C ALA A 15 -37.92 -23.93 17.51
N LYS A 16 -38.61 -24.37 16.46
CA LYS A 16 -37.99 -24.86 15.22
C LYS A 16 -37.48 -23.65 14.44
N ARG A 17 -36.24 -23.23 14.69
CA ARG A 17 -35.53 -22.26 13.86
C ARG A 17 -35.14 -22.95 12.56
N ASN A 18 -35.50 -22.36 11.41
CA ASN A 18 -35.10 -22.92 10.12
C ASN A 18 -33.59 -22.63 9.89
N SER A 19 -32.95 -23.37 8.98
CA SER A 19 -31.52 -23.22 8.71
C SER A 19 -31.15 -21.80 8.26
N THR A 20 -32.03 -21.12 7.53
CA THR A 20 -31.82 -19.76 7.04
C THR A 20 -31.81 -18.75 8.19
N ASP A 21 -32.66 -18.89 9.20
CA ASP A 21 -32.69 -18.02 10.38
C ASP A 21 -31.42 -18.17 11.21
N VAL A 22 -30.90 -19.41 11.31
CA VAL A 22 -29.63 -19.68 11.99
C VAL A 22 -28.48 -19.04 11.23
N LEU A 23 -28.42 -19.22 9.90
CA LEU A 23 -27.39 -18.61 9.07
C LEU A 23 -27.42 -17.08 9.12
N MET A 24 -28.61 -16.47 9.03
CA MET A 24 -28.77 -15.02 9.17
C MET A 24 -28.40 -14.54 10.58
N SER A 25 -28.72 -15.31 11.63
CA SER A 25 -28.29 -14.98 12.99
C SER A 25 -26.77 -15.03 13.14
N VAL A 26 -26.10 -16.02 12.54
CA VAL A 26 -24.64 -16.14 12.57
C VAL A 26 -23.98 -15.04 11.75
N LEU A 27 -24.51 -14.69 10.59
CA LEU A 27 -24.01 -13.57 9.77
C LEU A 27 -24.15 -12.24 10.52
N THR A 28 -25.33 -11.95 11.06
CA THR A 28 -25.57 -10.71 11.84
C THR A 28 -24.78 -10.66 13.14
N GLN A 29 -24.43 -11.81 13.73
CA GLN A 29 -23.61 -11.89 14.93
C GLN A 29 -22.13 -11.69 14.60
N ASN A 30 -21.64 -12.22 13.48
CA ASN A 30 -20.29 -11.94 12.97
C ASN A 30 -20.13 -10.46 12.56
N GLU A 31 -21.13 -9.84 11.94
CA GLU A 31 -21.12 -8.40 11.63
C GLU A 31 -21.10 -7.52 12.89
N LYS A 32 -21.65 -8.01 14.00
CA LYS A 32 -21.62 -7.32 15.31
C LYS A 32 -20.33 -7.59 16.10
N GLU A 33 -19.73 -8.76 15.95
CA GLU A 33 -18.48 -9.15 16.63
C GLU A 33 -17.23 -8.63 15.92
N VAL A 34 -17.29 -8.43 14.59
CA VAL A 34 -16.42 -7.46 13.91
C VAL A 34 -16.95 -6.07 14.24
N GLY A 35 -16.86 -5.70 15.52
CA GLY A 35 -16.97 -4.32 15.91
C GLY A 35 -15.99 -3.57 15.03
N ARG A 36 -16.49 -2.71 14.12
CA ARG A 36 -15.65 -1.94 13.20
C ARG A 36 -14.62 -1.24 14.07
N GLU A 37 -13.41 -1.77 14.09
CA GLU A 37 -12.37 -1.29 14.97
C GLU A 37 -11.95 0.05 14.38
N VAL A 38 -12.54 1.11 14.92
CA VAL A 38 -12.33 2.45 14.39
C VAL A 38 -10.90 2.84 14.73
N GLN A 39 -10.04 2.84 13.72
CA GLN A 39 -8.65 3.25 13.88
C GLN A 39 -8.58 4.77 13.88
N LYS A 40 -8.20 5.32 15.03
CA LYS A 40 -8.04 6.75 15.23
C LYS A 40 -6.56 7.09 15.32
N SER A 41 -6.03 7.81 14.33
CA SER A 41 -4.61 8.19 14.29
C SER A 41 -4.36 9.45 13.44
N THR A 42 -3.11 9.87 13.29
CA THR A 42 -2.73 11.03 12.48
C THR A 42 -2.69 10.69 11.00
N LEU A 43 -2.84 11.70 10.13
CA LEU A 43 -2.72 11.53 8.67
C LEU A 43 -1.36 10.92 8.28
N MET A 44 -0.28 11.35 8.92
CA MET A 44 1.07 10.80 8.68
C MET A 44 1.20 9.33 9.08
N HIS A 45 0.53 8.91 10.16
CA HIS A 45 0.53 7.51 10.59
C HIS A 45 -0.10 6.61 9.51
N PHE A 46 -1.27 7.00 9.00
CA PHE A 46 -1.92 6.28 7.89
C PHE A 46 -1.12 6.39 6.59
N HIS A 47 -0.48 7.52 6.31
CA HIS A 47 0.39 7.67 5.14
C HIS A 47 1.51 6.64 5.13
N ARG A 48 2.23 6.48 6.25
CA ARG A 48 3.28 5.46 6.37
C ARG A 48 2.71 4.04 6.40
N GLY A 49 1.63 3.82 7.15
CA GLY A 49 0.97 2.52 7.27
C GLY A 49 0.42 1.99 5.94
N PHE A 50 -0.05 2.88 5.07
CA PHE A 50 -0.52 2.55 3.71
C PHE A 50 0.56 2.70 2.65
N LEU A 51 1.84 2.51 3.01
CA LEU A 51 2.97 2.48 2.08
C LEU A 51 3.12 3.76 1.26
N HIS A 52 3.06 4.90 1.93
CA HIS A 52 3.18 6.24 1.33
C HIS A 52 2.05 6.60 0.36
N LEU A 53 0.84 6.11 0.62
CA LEU A 53 -0.36 6.48 -0.12
C LEU A 53 -0.57 8.00 -0.10
N ASN A 54 -1.12 8.56 -1.20
CA ASN A 54 -1.43 9.99 -1.30
C ASN A 54 -2.34 10.45 -0.15
N TYR A 55 -1.99 11.57 0.48
CA TYR A 55 -2.77 12.23 1.53
C TYR A 55 -4.23 12.45 1.12
N ASP A 56 -4.51 12.89 -0.10
CA ASP A 56 -5.89 13.12 -0.57
C ASP A 56 -6.70 11.83 -0.58
N ALA A 57 -6.08 10.71 -0.94
CA ALA A 57 -6.74 9.41 -0.91
C ALA A 57 -7.10 9.01 0.52
N ILE A 58 -6.21 9.27 1.48
CA ILE A 58 -6.43 8.97 2.91
C ILE A 58 -7.53 9.86 3.49
N ILE A 59 -7.53 11.16 3.17
CA ILE A 59 -8.57 12.10 3.60
C ILE A 59 -9.94 11.66 3.06
N ARG A 60 -10.01 11.26 1.79
CA ARG A 60 -11.26 10.72 1.20
C ARG A 60 -11.71 9.44 1.87
N MET A 61 -10.79 8.53 2.21
CA MET A 61 -11.15 7.32 2.97
C MET A 61 -11.75 7.69 4.33
N ALA A 62 -11.13 8.62 5.06
CA ALA A 62 -11.62 9.08 6.36
C ALA A 62 -12.97 9.82 6.31
N GLN A 63 -13.41 10.32 5.14
CA GLN A 63 -14.74 10.90 4.96
C GLN A 63 -15.85 9.84 4.90
N ASP A 64 -15.51 8.60 4.56
CA ASP A 64 -16.46 7.48 4.55
C ASP A 64 -16.51 6.81 5.93
N PRO A 65 -17.65 6.87 6.65
CA PRO A 65 -17.81 6.21 7.94
C PRO A 65 -17.66 4.68 7.88
N ALA A 66 -17.80 4.07 6.70
CA ALA A 66 -17.59 2.64 6.51
C ALA A 66 -16.10 2.25 6.52
N SER A 67 -15.19 3.19 6.24
CA SER A 67 -13.74 2.93 6.23
C SER A 67 -13.17 2.63 7.62
N GLY A 68 -13.86 3.04 8.68
CA GLY A 68 -13.39 2.87 10.05
C GLY A 68 -12.16 3.71 10.40
N ILE A 69 -11.82 4.73 9.62
CA ILE A 69 -10.64 5.58 9.84
C ILE A 69 -11.07 6.94 10.38
N ILE A 70 -10.48 7.37 11.49
CA ILE A 70 -10.66 8.73 12.04
C ILE A 70 -9.31 9.43 12.10
N LEU A 71 -9.21 10.59 11.44
CA LEU A 71 -8.02 11.45 11.50
C LEU A 71 -8.06 12.34 12.74
N THR A 72 -7.00 12.30 13.55
CA THR A 72 -6.84 13.19 14.72
C THR A 72 -6.17 14.51 14.38
N HIS A 73 -5.19 14.48 13.48
CA HIS A 73 -4.41 15.62 13.02
C HIS A 73 -4.05 15.45 11.55
N GLN A 74 -4.10 16.55 10.79
CA GLN A 74 -3.87 16.58 9.34
C GLN A 74 -2.56 17.31 8.98
N ILE A 75 -1.49 17.02 9.72
CA ILE A 75 -0.16 17.54 9.37
C ILE A 75 0.34 16.75 8.15
N MET A 76 0.54 17.47 7.04
CA MET A 76 1.15 16.94 5.83
C MET A 76 2.63 17.31 5.85
N GLU A 77 3.51 16.31 5.89
CA GLU A 77 4.94 16.54 5.67
C GLU A 77 5.32 16.07 4.27
N ALA A 78 6.35 16.67 3.70
CA ALA A 78 6.85 16.27 2.40
C ALA A 78 7.40 14.84 2.46
N CYS A 79 6.76 13.92 1.75
CA CYS A 79 7.27 12.58 1.55
C CYS A 79 8.02 12.50 0.22
N ALA A 80 9.35 12.55 0.27
CA ALA A 80 10.22 12.41 -0.90
C ALA A 80 10.51 10.95 -1.27
N GLN A 81 10.08 9.99 -0.44
CA GLN A 81 10.40 8.59 -0.61
C GLN A 81 9.73 8.02 -1.87
N GLY A 82 10.54 7.49 -2.78
CA GLY A 82 10.06 6.91 -4.05
C GLY A 82 9.52 7.94 -5.05
N LYS A 83 9.70 9.25 -4.81
CA LYS A 83 9.39 10.28 -5.79
C LYS A 83 10.58 10.45 -6.73
N GLN A 84 10.30 10.48 -8.04
CA GLN A 84 11.31 10.83 -9.02
C GLN A 84 11.67 12.30 -8.85
N THR A 85 12.93 12.59 -8.61
CA THR A 85 13.44 13.96 -8.63
C THR A 85 13.66 14.36 -10.09
N GLU A 86 12.95 15.38 -10.56
CA GLU A 86 13.36 16.06 -11.78
C GLU A 86 14.56 16.93 -11.43
N ASN A 87 15.72 16.54 -11.94
CA ASN A 87 16.90 17.37 -11.84
C ASN A 87 16.77 18.54 -12.84
N VAL A 88 16.87 19.77 -12.35
CA VAL A 88 17.02 20.95 -13.20
C VAL A 88 18.46 21.00 -13.72
N GLN A 89 18.82 20.00 -14.54
CA GLN A 89 20.09 19.97 -15.23
C GLN A 89 19.95 20.66 -16.59
N VAL A 90 20.93 21.50 -16.91
CA VAL A 90 21.07 22.10 -18.24
C VAL A 90 21.28 20.97 -19.24
N ARG A 91 20.34 20.82 -20.17
CA ARG A 91 20.36 19.75 -21.20
C ARG A 91 21.27 20.08 -22.38
N LYS A 92 21.94 21.23 -22.36
CA LYS A 92 22.76 21.74 -23.47
C LYS A 92 24.22 21.80 -23.02
N ASP A 93 25.09 21.19 -23.81
CA ASP A 93 26.51 21.50 -23.76
C ASP A 93 26.70 22.94 -24.27
N THR A 94 27.33 23.79 -23.47
CA THR A 94 27.63 25.17 -23.86
C THR A 94 28.76 25.21 -24.89
N GLY A 95 29.62 24.18 -24.95
CA GLY A 95 30.76 24.11 -25.88
C GLY A 95 31.85 25.16 -25.65
N GLU A 96 31.64 26.11 -24.73
CA GLU A 96 32.48 27.28 -24.45
C GLU A 96 33.93 26.91 -24.10
N ASN A 97 34.13 25.71 -23.56
CA ASN A 97 35.43 25.21 -23.13
C ASN A 97 36.04 24.16 -24.07
N SER A 98 35.45 23.95 -25.25
CA SER A 98 35.95 22.97 -26.22
C SER A 98 36.80 23.65 -27.30
N PRO A 99 38.10 23.34 -27.42
CA PRO A 99 38.96 23.89 -28.47
C PRO A 99 38.69 23.19 -29.82
N ILE A 100 37.52 23.48 -30.41
CA ILE A 100 37.05 22.93 -31.70
C ILE A 100 37.63 23.65 -32.93
N ASP A 101 38.29 24.78 -32.72
CA ASP A 101 38.91 25.62 -33.75
C ASP A 101 40.31 25.13 -34.15
N VAL A 102 40.89 24.18 -33.40
CA VAL A 102 42.21 23.63 -33.66
C VAL A 102 42.09 22.24 -34.29
N ILE A 103 42.75 22.01 -35.43
CA ILE A 103 42.83 20.68 -36.06
C ILE A 103 43.50 19.71 -35.08
N GLY A 104 42.78 18.66 -34.67
CA GLY A 104 43.23 17.70 -33.66
C GLY A 104 43.09 18.18 -32.21
N GLY A 105 42.42 19.31 -31.96
CA GLY A 105 42.29 19.92 -30.64
C GLY A 105 41.44 19.13 -29.63
N VAL A 106 40.45 18.37 -30.09
CA VAL A 106 39.60 17.53 -29.22
C VAL A 106 39.28 16.19 -29.90
N VAL A 107 39.50 15.10 -29.16
CA VAL A 107 39.02 13.76 -29.52
C VAL A 107 38.27 13.18 -28.32
N CYS A 108 36.93 13.10 -28.43
CA CYS A 108 36.08 12.47 -27.42
C CYS A 108 35.72 11.06 -27.88
N SER A 109 36.39 10.04 -27.31
CA SER A 109 36.04 8.64 -27.53
C SER A 109 35.47 8.05 -26.25
N ASP A 110 34.16 7.80 -26.25
CA ASP A 110 33.49 7.09 -25.15
C ASP A 110 33.35 5.60 -25.50
N LEU A 111 33.57 4.72 -24.53
CA LEU A 111 33.38 3.29 -24.70
C LEU A 111 31.91 2.95 -24.46
N LYS A 112 31.23 2.47 -25.50
CA LYS A 112 29.84 2.03 -25.41
C LYS A 112 29.76 0.69 -24.67
N GLY A 113 29.53 0.74 -23.36
CA GLY A 113 29.15 -0.41 -22.54
C GLY A 113 30.13 -1.60 -22.59
N PRO A 114 29.74 -2.77 -22.06
CA PRO A 114 30.60 -3.95 -22.06
C PRO A 114 30.91 -4.39 -23.49
N ILE A 115 32.21 -4.57 -23.80
CA ILE A 115 32.65 -5.11 -25.09
C ILE A 115 32.28 -6.59 -25.14
N ASN A 116 31.29 -6.97 -25.96
CA ASN A 116 31.06 -8.38 -26.21
C ASN A 116 32.12 -8.93 -27.16
N LEU A 117 32.62 -10.13 -26.90
CA LEU A 117 33.65 -10.78 -27.73
C LEU A 117 33.24 -10.93 -29.21
N LYS A 118 31.92 -10.99 -29.48
CA LYS A 118 31.35 -11.06 -30.84
C LYS A 118 31.47 -9.75 -31.62
N ASP A 119 31.62 -8.62 -30.93
CA ASP A 119 31.68 -7.28 -31.53
C ASP A 119 33.13 -6.90 -31.89
N ARG A 120 34.12 -7.77 -31.61
CA ARG A 120 35.54 -7.58 -31.92
C ARG A 120 35.94 -8.38 -33.19
N PRO A 121 36.06 -7.75 -34.37
CA PRO A 121 36.60 -8.42 -35.54
C PRO A 121 38.10 -8.73 -35.31
N GLY A 122 38.46 -10.01 -35.33
CA GLY A 122 39.85 -10.45 -35.12
C GLY A 122 40.04 -11.84 -34.54
N TYR A 123 38.98 -12.49 -34.04
CA TYR A 123 39.03 -13.90 -33.64
C TYR A 123 38.11 -14.74 -34.53
N GLY A 124 38.50 -14.89 -35.79
CA GLY A 124 38.05 -16.01 -36.61
C GLY A 124 39.02 -17.16 -36.38
N THR A 125 38.51 -18.27 -35.85
CA THR A 125 39.17 -19.60 -35.86
C THR A 125 39.32 -20.10 -37.28
#